data_AF-A0A7V3HTX0-F1
#
_entry.id   AF-A0A7V3HTX0-F1
#
_cell.length_a   1.000
_cell.length_b   1.000
_cell.length_c   1.000
_cell.angle_alpha   90.00
_cell.angle_beta   90.00
_cell.angle_gamma   90.00
#
_symmetry.space_group_name_H-M   'P 1'
#
loop_
_entity.id
_entity.type
_entity.pdbx_description
1 polymer ?
#
loop_
_entity_poly.entity_id
_entity_poly.type
_entity_poly.pdbx_seq_one_letter_code
_entity_poly.pdbx_strand_id
1 'polypeptide(L)'
;AQYVHKTKLESAKLNLGAGIYYYDGLKGNTELFGKSKGNTVNNGEYTNDYHIVEGFGELQLKDVFGKPLKVAAGVTYNFGADDNNFGYDLGVQLGKAKHVGDWQVKYSYTDLQEDATLGAYSDSDNFGGGTGAKGHAIRAKYKAGKNLYIAGNFFFDTLYASKSKTDVEADYERVQLDVIVKF
;
A
#
# COMPACT_ATOMS: atom_id res chain seq x y z
N ALA A 1 -0.42 -2.14 18.08
CA ALA A 1 0.99 -1.88 18.41
C ALA A 1 1.88 -2.37 17.27
N GLN A 2 2.97 -1.67 16.95
CA GLN A 2 3.91 -2.06 15.89
C GLN A 2 5.34 -2.01 16.44
N TYR A 3 6.16 -2.98 16.05
CA TYR A 3 7.57 -3.05 16.40
C TYR A 3 8.44 -3.17 15.15
N VAL A 4 9.59 -2.48 15.14
CA VAL A 4 10.53 -2.51 14.02
C VAL A 4 11.96 -2.66 14.53
N HIS A 5 12.61 -3.75 14.15
CA HIS A 5 14.03 -3.96 14.32
C HIS A 5 14.80 -3.40 13.12
N LYS A 6 15.91 -2.70 13.38
CA LYS A 6 16.72 -2.06 12.35
C LYS A 6 18.18 -2.48 12.49
N THR A 7 18.72 -3.13 11.47
CA THR A 7 20.11 -3.57 11.40
C THR A 7 20.85 -2.76 10.35
N LYS A 8 21.91 -2.07 10.76
CA LYS A 8 22.83 -1.41 9.83
C LYS A 8 23.97 -2.37 9.50
N LEU A 9 24.18 -2.58 8.21
CA LEU A 9 25.33 -3.28 7.67
C LEU A 9 26.24 -2.25 6.96
N GLU A 10 27.43 -2.67 6.56
CA GLU A 10 28.42 -1.79 5.93
C GLU A 10 27.89 -1.18 4.62
N SER A 11 27.34 -1.99 3.73
CA SER A 11 26.79 -1.58 2.42
C SER A 11 25.25 -1.59 2.37
N ALA A 12 24.59 -1.98 3.46
CA ALA A 12 23.15 -2.19 3.47
C ALA A 12 22.48 -1.77 4.79
N LYS A 13 21.16 -1.66 4.78
CA LYS A 13 20.33 -1.51 5.97
C LYS A 13 19.10 -2.40 5.83
N LEU A 14 18.89 -3.25 6.83
CA LEU A 14 17.74 -4.13 6.92
C LEU A 14 16.78 -3.59 7.99
N ASN A 15 15.50 -3.48 7.66
CA ASN A 15 14.44 -3.26 8.63
C ASN A 15 13.51 -4.49 8.59
N LEU A 16 13.16 -5.03 9.75
CA LEU A 16 12.16 -6.07 9.90
C LEU A 16 11.14 -5.57 10.92
N GLY A 17 9.85 -5.74 10.66
CA GLY A 17 8.82 -5.30 11.56
C GLY A 17 7.61 -6.21 11.58
N ALA A 18 6.86 -6.10 12.66
CA ALA A 18 5.57 -6.76 12.83
C ALA A 18 4.63 -5.84 13.60
N GLY A 19 3.33 -6.00 13.38
CA GLY A 19 2.31 -5.20 14.02
C GLY A 19 1.05 -5.99 14.30
N ILE A 20 0.28 -5.50 15.27
CA ILE A 20 -1.07 -5.95 15.56
C ILE A 20 -2.00 -4.75 15.70
N TYR A 21 -3.15 -4.79 15.05
CA TYR A 21 -4.22 -3.81 15.15
C TYR A 21 -5.49 -4.55 15.55
N TYR A 22 -6.25 -3.97 16.47
CA TYR A 22 -7.43 -4.62 17.04
C TYR A 22 -8.59 -3.65 16.96
N TYR A 23 -9.41 -3.81 15.93
CA TYR A 23 -10.65 -3.06 15.72
C TYR A 23 -11.82 -4.00 16.02
N ASP A 24 -12.31 -3.89 17.24
CA ASP A 24 -13.39 -4.71 17.78
C ASP A 24 -14.70 -3.93 17.76
N GLY A 25 -15.82 -4.67 17.68
CA GLY A 25 -17.17 -4.09 17.62
C GLY A 25 -17.51 -3.42 16.29
N LEU A 26 -16.81 -3.75 15.21
CA LEU A 26 -17.21 -3.33 13.86
C LEU A 26 -18.29 -4.25 13.30
N LYS A 27 -18.22 -5.55 13.60
CA LYS A 27 -19.21 -6.54 13.16
C LYS A 27 -20.61 -6.17 13.62
N GLY A 28 -21.56 -6.11 12.68
CA GLY A 28 -22.94 -5.70 12.93
C GLY A 28 -23.15 -4.21 13.15
N ASN A 29 -22.14 -3.37 12.85
CA ASN A 29 -22.24 -1.91 12.91
C ASN A 29 -22.02 -1.28 11.53
N THR A 30 -22.52 -0.05 11.39
CA THR A 30 -22.50 0.70 10.13
C THR A 30 -21.09 0.98 9.62
N GLU A 31 -20.95 1.04 8.30
CA GLU A 31 -19.72 1.42 7.59
C GLU A 31 -19.10 2.73 8.11
N LEU A 32 -17.77 2.72 8.30
CA LEU A 32 -17.04 3.96 8.61
C LEU A 32 -17.07 4.90 7.41
N PHE A 33 -17.32 6.19 7.67
CA PHE A 33 -17.40 7.23 6.63
C PHE A 33 -18.44 6.95 5.53
N GLY A 34 -19.43 6.09 5.81
CA GLY A 34 -20.53 5.75 4.91
C GLY A 34 -20.14 4.91 3.69
N LYS A 35 -18.98 4.25 3.70
CA LYS A 35 -18.55 3.32 2.64
C LYS A 35 -17.67 2.21 3.21
N SER A 36 -17.88 0.96 2.79
CA SER A 36 -17.06 -0.19 3.21
C SER A 36 -15.61 -0.11 2.77
N LYS A 37 -15.35 0.63 1.69
CA LYS A 37 -14.02 0.71 1.06
C LYS A 37 -13.47 -0.67 0.69
N GLY A 38 -14.33 -1.57 0.21
CA GLY A 38 -13.95 -2.92 -0.25
C GLY A 38 -14.10 -4.01 0.81
N ASN A 39 -14.34 -3.64 2.06
CA ASN A 39 -14.67 -4.59 3.11
C ASN A 39 -16.04 -5.25 2.90
N THR A 40 -16.20 -6.47 3.37
CA THR A 40 -17.46 -7.21 3.26
C THR A 40 -18.52 -6.61 4.18
N VAL A 41 -19.69 -6.31 3.61
CA VAL A 41 -20.83 -5.73 4.33
C VAL A 41 -22.14 -6.40 3.95
N ASN A 42 -23.10 -6.40 4.87
CA ASN A 42 -24.47 -6.79 4.64
C ASN A 42 -25.39 -5.62 5.02
N ASN A 43 -26.17 -5.10 4.07
CA ASN A 43 -27.04 -3.93 4.28
C ASN A 43 -26.33 -2.70 4.89
N GLY A 44 -25.05 -2.48 4.53
CA GLY A 44 -24.26 -1.35 5.04
C GLY A 44 -23.66 -1.57 6.45
N GLU A 45 -23.69 -2.80 6.96
CA GLU A 45 -23.06 -3.19 8.21
C GLU A 45 -21.90 -4.16 7.96
N TYR A 46 -20.78 -4.00 8.67
CA TYR A 46 -19.65 -4.92 8.54
C TYR A 46 -20.03 -6.33 8.98
N THR A 47 -19.58 -7.34 8.23
CA THR A 47 -19.77 -8.76 8.59
C THR A 47 -18.69 -9.32 9.51
N ASN A 48 -17.57 -8.58 9.65
CA ASN A 48 -16.36 -9.01 10.34
C ASN A 48 -15.85 -7.94 11.30
N ASP A 49 -15.14 -8.38 12.34
CA ASP A 49 -14.23 -7.53 13.10
C ASP A 49 -12.84 -7.57 12.45
N TYR A 50 -12.00 -6.60 12.80
CA TYR A 50 -10.70 -6.42 12.15
C TYR A 50 -9.58 -6.54 13.18
N HIS A 51 -9.17 -7.78 13.42
CA HIS A 51 -8.03 -8.11 14.26
C HIS A 51 -6.87 -8.51 13.35
N ILE A 52 -5.99 -7.56 13.10
CA ILE A 52 -5.01 -7.65 12.02
C ILE A 52 -3.64 -7.89 12.61
N VAL A 53 -2.93 -8.88 12.08
CA VAL A 53 -1.48 -9.02 12.23
C VAL A 53 -0.80 -8.64 10.92
N GLU A 54 0.31 -7.93 11.02
CA GLU A 54 1.15 -7.60 9.87
C GLU A 54 2.60 -7.97 10.11
N GLY A 55 3.32 -8.25 9.03
CA GLY A 55 4.76 -8.48 9.03
C GLY A 55 5.38 -7.87 7.78
N PHE A 56 6.55 -7.27 7.92
CA PHE A 56 7.24 -6.66 6.77
C PHE A 56 8.76 -6.69 6.90
N GLY A 57 9.41 -6.63 5.75
CA GLY A 57 10.85 -6.51 5.60
C GLY A 57 11.22 -5.46 4.56
N GLU A 58 12.29 -4.72 4.81
CA GLU A 58 12.85 -3.74 3.88
C GLU A 58 14.38 -3.85 3.87
N LEU A 59 14.94 -4.17 2.71
CA LEU A 59 16.37 -4.14 2.44
C LEU A 59 16.72 -2.89 1.65
N GLN A 60 17.68 -2.11 2.15
CA GLN A 60 18.23 -0.93 1.48
C GLN A 60 19.69 -1.16 1.18
N LEU A 61 20.05 -1.27 -0.10
CA LEU A 61 21.42 -1.31 -0.58
C LEU A 61 21.87 0.11 -0.91
N LYS A 62 23.04 0.52 -0.42
CA LYS A 62 23.54 1.89 -0.57
C LYS A 62 23.89 2.22 -2.03
N ASP A 63 24.45 1.25 -2.75
CA ASP A 63 24.92 1.43 -4.11
C ASP A 63 24.70 0.16 -4.95
N VAL A 64 23.89 0.31 -5.99
CA VAL A 64 23.62 -0.64 -7.06
C VAL A 64 23.62 0.18 -8.35
N PHE A 65 24.66 0.00 -9.18
CA PHE A 65 24.88 0.79 -10.40
C PHE A 65 24.91 2.32 -10.18
N GLY A 66 25.56 2.79 -9.11
CA GLY A 66 25.67 4.21 -8.77
C GLY A 66 24.42 4.81 -8.13
N LYS A 67 23.46 3.97 -7.71
CA LYS A 67 22.17 4.40 -7.14
C LYS A 67 21.77 3.53 -5.95
N PRO A 68 21.11 4.09 -4.93
CA PRO A 68 20.54 3.28 -3.86
C PRO A 68 19.39 2.42 -4.40
N LEU A 69 19.35 1.16 -3.99
CA LEU A 69 18.25 0.23 -4.26
C LEU A 69 17.53 -0.09 -2.95
N LYS A 70 16.21 -0.10 -2.98
CA LYS A 70 15.37 -0.57 -1.88
C LYS A 70 14.44 -1.67 -2.38
N VAL A 71 14.36 -2.76 -1.64
CA VAL A 71 13.38 -3.84 -1.84
C VAL A 71 12.58 -3.98 -0.56
N ALA A 72 11.28 -4.12 -0.66
CA ALA A 72 10.38 -4.28 0.47
C ALA A 72 9.31 -5.34 0.16
N ALA A 73 8.87 -6.01 1.21
CA ALA A 73 7.72 -6.91 1.17
C ALA A 73 6.95 -6.79 2.48
N GLY A 74 5.63 -6.89 2.43
CA GLY A 74 4.75 -6.88 3.58
C GLY A 74 3.60 -7.84 3.39
N VAL A 75 3.09 -8.38 4.49
CA VAL A 75 1.88 -9.21 4.56
C VAL A 75 0.98 -8.69 5.67
N THR A 76 -0.32 -8.83 5.47
CA THR A 76 -1.37 -8.55 6.46
C THR A 76 -2.34 -9.71 6.49
N TYR A 77 -2.82 -10.03 7.68
CA TYR A 77 -3.82 -11.08 7.89
C TYR A 77 -4.80 -10.66 8.98
N ASN A 78 -6.09 -10.69 8.67
CA ASN A 78 -7.16 -10.40 9.60
C ASN A 78 -7.74 -11.69 10.21
N PHE A 79 -7.39 -12.01 11.45
CA PHE A 79 -7.93 -13.17 12.14
C PHE A 79 -9.32 -12.93 12.77
N GLY A 80 -9.93 -11.77 12.53
CA GLY A 80 -11.33 -11.47 12.86
C GLY A 80 -12.32 -11.79 11.74
N ALA A 81 -11.84 -12.24 10.58
CA ALA A 81 -12.63 -12.67 9.43
C ALA A 81 -12.28 -14.13 9.05
N ASP A 82 -13.27 -14.91 8.61
CA ASP A 82 -13.06 -16.33 8.26
C ASP A 82 -12.49 -16.50 6.84
N ASP A 83 -12.92 -15.65 5.91
CA ASP A 83 -12.54 -15.67 4.48
C ASP A 83 -12.02 -14.29 4.03
N ASN A 84 -11.36 -14.26 2.86
CA ASN A 84 -10.90 -13.02 2.20
C ASN A 84 -10.08 -12.09 3.11
N ASN A 85 -9.28 -12.68 3.98
CA ASN A 85 -8.66 -12.05 5.14
C ASN A 85 -7.14 -11.89 5.01
N PHE A 86 -6.57 -12.10 3.83
CA PHE A 86 -5.13 -12.01 3.56
C PHE A 86 -4.77 -10.95 2.53
N GLY A 87 -3.61 -10.32 2.70
CA GLY A 87 -3.08 -9.39 1.72
C GLY A 87 -1.56 -9.25 1.78
N TYR A 88 -0.96 -8.78 0.70
CA TYR A 88 0.47 -8.55 0.62
C TYR A 88 0.85 -7.40 -0.32
N ASP A 89 2.03 -6.83 -0.10
CA ASP A 89 2.65 -5.79 -0.92
C ASP A 89 4.11 -6.18 -1.19
N LEU A 90 4.54 -5.98 -2.43
CA LEU A 90 5.93 -6.10 -2.87
C LEU A 90 6.36 -4.81 -3.52
N GLY A 91 7.55 -4.30 -3.18
CA GLY A 91 8.04 -3.03 -3.69
C GLY A 91 9.53 -3.05 -4.01
N VAL A 92 9.89 -2.40 -5.11
CA VAL A 92 11.28 -2.07 -5.46
C VAL A 92 11.41 -0.60 -5.80
N GLN A 93 12.45 0.06 -5.31
CA GLN A 93 12.76 1.44 -5.64
C GLN A 93 14.23 1.59 -5.99
N LEU A 94 14.50 2.19 -7.15
CA LEU A 94 15.83 2.58 -7.59
C LEU A 94 15.98 4.10 -7.54
N GLY A 95 17.09 4.56 -6.97
CA GLY A 95 17.41 5.97 -6.87
C GLY A 95 16.73 6.69 -5.71
N LYS A 96 17.11 7.95 -5.52
CA LYS A 96 16.54 8.83 -4.49
C LYS A 96 16.74 10.28 -4.91
N ALA A 97 15.66 11.03 -5.03
CA ALA A 97 15.67 12.42 -5.49
C ALA A 97 16.20 13.40 -4.41
N LYS A 98 17.52 13.42 -4.13
CA LYS A 98 18.13 14.24 -3.07
C LYS A 98 18.71 15.56 -3.59
N HIS A 99 19.46 15.51 -4.67
CA HIS A 99 20.13 16.64 -5.32
C HIS A 99 19.39 17.01 -6.62
N VAL A 100 19.61 18.23 -7.10
CA VAL A 100 19.00 18.67 -8.36
C VAL A 100 19.50 17.76 -9.48
N GLY A 101 18.59 17.28 -10.32
CA GLY A 101 18.88 16.27 -11.34
C GLY A 101 18.72 14.83 -10.88
N ASP A 102 18.59 14.57 -9.57
CA ASP A 102 18.33 13.21 -9.09
C ASP A 102 16.91 12.77 -9.42
N TRP A 103 16.78 11.49 -9.76
CA TRP A 103 15.51 10.81 -9.95
C TRP A 103 15.38 9.59 -9.05
N GLN A 104 14.14 9.15 -8.88
CA GLN A 104 13.78 7.86 -8.32
C GLN A 104 12.62 7.26 -9.08
N VAL A 105 12.61 5.93 -9.19
CA VAL A 105 11.50 5.15 -9.70
C VAL A 105 11.19 4.05 -8.69
N LYS A 106 9.91 3.88 -8.36
CA LYS A 106 9.38 2.79 -7.54
C LYS A 106 8.38 2.00 -8.38
N TYR A 107 8.48 0.69 -8.30
CA TYR A 107 7.43 -0.24 -8.72
C TYR A 107 6.90 -0.95 -7.47
N SER A 108 5.59 -1.16 -7.39
CA SER A 108 4.99 -2.04 -6.41
C SER A 108 3.87 -2.88 -7.00
N TYR A 109 3.66 -4.05 -6.43
CA TYR A 109 2.48 -4.87 -6.62
C TYR A 109 1.82 -5.08 -5.28
N THR A 110 0.50 -4.89 -5.24
CA THR A 110 -0.30 -5.07 -4.02
C THR A 110 -1.48 -5.95 -4.35
N ASP A 111 -1.80 -6.91 -3.48
CA ASP A 111 -3.03 -7.69 -3.50
C ASP A 111 -3.64 -7.63 -2.10
N LEU A 112 -4.84 -7.05 -1.99
CA LEU A 112 -5.59 -6.99 -0.74
C LEU A 112 -6.97 -7.60 -0.96
N GLN A 113 -7.21 -8.75 -0.32
CA GLN A 113 -8.55 -9.29 -0.20
C GLN A 113 -9.44 -8.36 0.64
N GLU A 114 -10.75 -8.49 0.44
CA GLU A 114 -11.82 -7.64 0.97
C GLU A 114 -11.65 -7.33 2.45
N ASP A 115 -11.39 -8.35 3.27
CA ASP A 115 -11.34 -8.25 4.72
C ASP A 115 -9.91 -8.36 5.28
N ALA A 116 -8.87 -8.27 4.44
CA ALA A 116 -7.46 -8.39 4.83
C ALA A 116 -6.95 -7.29 5.77
N THR A 117 -7.59 -6.12 5.70
CA THR A 117 -7.39 -4.97 6.59
C THR A 117 -8.64 -4.10 6.58
N LEU A 118 -8.73 -3.14 7.49
CA LEU A 118 -9.84 -2.19 7.51
C LEU A 118 -9.68 -1.20 6.34
N GLY A 119 -10.51 -1.35 5.31
CA GLY A 119 -10.42 -0.61 4.05
C GLY A 119 -10.52 0.90 4.24
N ALA A 120 -11.23 1.37 5.26
CA ALA A 120 -11.29 2.78 5.66
C ALA A 120 -9.91 3.40 5.98
N TYR A 121 -8.93 2.59 6.37
CA TYR A 121 -7.57 3.01 6.72
C TYR A 121 -6.48 2.45 5.81
N SER A 122 -6.87 1.75 4.74
CA SER A 122 -5.95 1.33 3.67
C SER A 122 -5.43 2.51 2.83
N ASP A 123 -4.43 2.22 1.98
CA ASP A 123 -3.89 3.18 1.00
C ASP A 123 -5.01 3.75 0.12
N SER A 124 -5.03 5.08 -0.07
CA SER A 124 -6.08 5.78 -0.84
C SER A 124 -5.79 5.89 -2.34
N ASP A 125 -4.56 5.59 -2.75
CA ASP A 125 -4.07 5.80 -4.10
C ASP A 125 -4.16 4.54 -4.95
N ASN A 126 -3.65 3.41 -4.44
CA ASN A 126 -3.79 2.12 -5.12
C ASN A 126 -5.28 1.81 -5.35
N PHE A 127 -5.67 1.31 -6.53
CA PHE A 127 -7.02 0.85 -6.90
C PHE A 127 -8.19 1.79 -6.49
N GLY A 128 -7.93 3.11 -6.42
CA GLY A 128 -8.93 4.10 -5.99
C GLY A 128 -9.24 4.09 -4.48
N GLY A 129 -8.42 3.39 -3.70
CA GLY A 129 -8.48 3.21 -2.27
C GLY A 129 -9.23 1.96 -1.83
N GLY A 130 -8.96 1.48 -0.61
CA GLY A 130 -9.70 0.37 0.00
C GLY A 130 -9.00 -1.00 -0.04
N THR A 131 -9.79 -2.05 -0.01
CA THR A 131 -9.39 -3.45 -0.20
C THR A 131 -10.15 -4.03 -1.41
N GLY A 132 -10.15 -5.35 -1.61
CA GLY A 132 -10.91 -6.01 -2.70
C GLY A 132 -10.35 -5.73 -4.08
N ALA A 133 -9.02 -5.69 -4.21
CA ALA A 133 -8.34 -5.40 -5.46
C ALA A 133 -6.87 -5.83 -5.43
N LYS A 134 -6.30 -6.00 -6.61
CA LYS A 134 -4.86 -6.24 -6.82
C LYS A 134 -4.34 -5.38 -7.95
N GLY A 135 -3.05 -5.06 -7.96
CA GLY A 135 -2.52 -4.27 -9.07
C GLY A 135 -1.11 -3.75 -8.92
N HIS A 136 -0.70 -3.08 -9.99
CA HIS A 136 0.65 -2.57 -10.20
C HIS A 136 0.66 -1.06 -10.09
N ALA A 137 1.66 -0.51 -9.39
CA ALA A 137 1.87 0.92 -9.31
C ALA A 137 3.32 1.29 -9.65
N ILE A 138 3.48 2.17 -10.65
CA ILE A 138 4.76 2.78 -11.01
C ILE A 138 4.75 4.22 -10.52
N ARG A 139 5.76 4.62 -9.75
CA ARG A 139 5.89 5.97 -9.21
C ARG A 139 7.25 6.53 -9.54
N ALA A 140 7.29 7.66 -10.24
CA ALA A 140 8.50 8.36 -10.61
C ALA A 140 8.57 9.72 -9.93
N LYS A 141 9.77 10.15 -9.54
CA LYS A 141 9.98 11.49 -8.97
C LYS A 141 11.33 12.03 -9.39
N TYR A 142 11.34 13.28 -9.80
CA TYR A 142 12.51 14.02 -10.25
C TYR A 142 12.67 15.32 -9.46
N LYS A 143 13.89 15.62 -9.01
CA LYS A 143 14.20 16.90 -8.35
C LYS A 143 14.63 17.93 -9.39
N ALA A 144 13.66 18.72 -9.85
CA ALA A 144 13.85 19.72 -10.91
C ALA A 144 14.53 21.01 -10.41
N GLY A 145 14.54 21.27 -9.11
CA GLY A 145 15.23 22.41 -8.51
C GLY A 145 15.49 22.22 -7.03
N LYS A 146 16.13 23.20 -6.37
CA LYS A 146 16.49 23.11 -4.94
C LYS A 146 15.28 22.74 -4.07
N ASN A 147 14.14 23.34 -4.40
CA ASN A 147 12.86 23.25 -3.69
C ASN A 147 11.71 22.72 -4.56
N LEU A 148 12.00 22.25 -5.78
CA LEU A 148 11.01 21.86 -6.78
C LEU A 148 11.16 20.39 -7.17
N TYR A 149 10.06 19.65 -7.14
CA TYR A 149 9.98 18.27 -7.61
C TYR A 149 8.82 18.10 -8.58
N ILE A 150 9.00 17.21 -9.54
CA ILE A 150 7.95 16.71 -10.43
C ILE A 150 7.80 15.22 -10.13
N ALA A 151 6.57 14.73 -10.00
CA ALA A 151 6.31 13.32 -9.78
C ALA A 151 5.13 12.84 -10.63
N GLY A 152 5.11 11.53 -10.87
CA GLY A 152 4.01 10.85 -11.53
C GLY A 152 3.74 9.51 -10.88
N ASN A 153 2.47 9.17 -10.72
CA ASN A 153 2.00 7.87 -10.24
C ASN A 153 1.09 7.26 -11.31
N PHE A 154 1.35 6.01 -11.67
CA PHE A 154 0.64 5.25 -12.71
C PHE A 154 0.18 3.95 -12.10
N PHE A 155 -1.12 3.70 -12.13
CA PHE A 155 -1.78 2.55 -11.53
C PHE A 155 -2.44 1.71 -12.61
N PHE A 156 -2.23 0.39 -12.53
CA PHE A 156 -2.78 -0.62 -13.42
C PHE A 156 -3.30 -1.75 -12.53
N ASP A 157 -4.56 -1.65 -12.16
CA ASP A 157 -5.17 -2.48 -11.13
C ASP A 157 -6.36 -3.26 -11.68
N THR A 158 -6.70 -4.35 -11.01
CA THR A 158 -7.92 -5.13 -11.20
C THR A 158 -8.72 -5.07 -9.91
N LEU A 159 -9.94 -4.54 -9.99
CA LEU A 159 -10.91 -4.56 -8.91
C LEU A 159 -11.59 -5.92 -8.87
N TYR A 160 -11.73 -6.49 -7.68
CA TYR A 160 -12.51 -7.73 -7.50
C TYR A 160 -13.99 -7.48 -7.78
N ALA A 161 -14.71 -8.55 -8.12
CA ALA A 161 -16.13 -8.49 -8.41
C ALA A 161 -16.92 -7.80 -7.29
N SER A 162 -16.57 -8.09 -6.03
CA SER A 162 -17.13 -7.48 -4.81
C SER A 162 -17.00 -5.96 -4.73
N LYS A 163 -16.01 -5.38 -5.40
CA LYS A 163 -15.73 -3.93 -5.41
C LYS A 163 -16.17 -3.25 -6.69
N SER A 164 -16.30 -3.99 -7.78
CA SER A 164 -16.67 -3.43 -9.07
C SER A 164 -18.14 -3.01 -9.08
N LYS A 165 -18.51 -2.16 -10.05
CA LYS A 165 -19.91 -1.70 -10.20
C LYS A 165 -20.81 -2.72 -10.91
N THR A 166 -20.21 -3.81 -11.39
CA THR A 166 -20.84 -4.75 -12.33
C THR A 166 -20.81 -6.18 -11.81
N ASP A 167 -20.39 -6.39 -10.56
CA ASP A 167 -20.27 -7.71 -9.91
C ASP A 167 -19.41 -8.72 -10.71
N VAL A 168 -18.47 -8.19 -11.49
CA VAL A 168 -17.43 -8.95 -12.22
C VAL A 168 -16.09 -8.23 -12.05
N GLU A 169 -14.97 -8.95 -12.16
CA GLU A 169 -13.65 -8.29 -12.13
C GLU A 169 -13.58 -7.17 -13.18
N ALA A 170 -12.95 -6.05 -12.83
CA ALA A 170 -12.89 -4.88 -13.70
C ALA A 170 -11.51 -4.21 -13.64
N ASP A 171 -11.01 -3.78 -14.79
CA ASP A 171 -9.77 -3.03 -14.87
C ASP A 171 -9.96 -1.60 -14.34
N TYR A 172 -8.95 -1.11 -13.62
CA TYR A 172 -8.85 0.23 -13.08
C TYR A 172 -7.48 0.81 -13.40
N GLU A 173 -7.46 1.87 -14.20
CA GLU A 173 -6.25 2.61 -14.54
C GLU A 173 -6.34 4.05 -14.04
N ARG A 174 -5.24 4.55 -13.47
CA ARG A 174 -5.18 5.94 -12.96
C ARG A 174 -3.79 6.54 -13.17
N VAL A 175 -3.77 7.81 -13.57
CA VAL A 175 -2.56 8.63 -13.65
C VAL A 175 -2.71 9.85 -12.75
N GLN A 176 -1.67 10.14 -11.98
CA GLN A 176 -1.55 11.37 -11.20
C GLN A 176 -0.22 12.04 -11.49
N LEU A 177 -0.24 13.36 -11.68
CA LEU A 177 0.94 14.16 -11.93
C LEU A 177 1.02 15.27 -10.88
N ASP A 178 2.16 15.35 -10.19
CA ASP A 178 2.36 16.28 -9.08
C ASP A 178 3.49 17.27 -9.39
N VAL A 179 3.26 18.54 -9.03
CA VAL A 179 4.30 19.54 -8.88
C VAL A 179 4.41 19.88 -7.39
N ILE A 180 5.57 19.62 -6.80
CA ILE A 180 5.78 19.75 -5.36
C ILE A 180 6.79 20.87 -5.11
N VAL A 181 6.34 21.95 -4.47
CA VAL A 181 7.18 23.07 -4.01
C VAL A 181 7.34 22.98 -2.49
N LYS A 182 8.58 23.01 -2.01
CA LYS A 182 8.90 23.01 -0.57
C LYS A 182 9.39 24.40 -0.13
N PHE A 183 8.91 24.90 1.00
CA PHE A 183 9.32 26.17 1.59
C PHE A 183 10.29 25.93 2.75
#